data_AF-A0A067MIJ8-F1
#
_entry.id   AF-A0A067MIJ8-F1
#
_cell.length_a   1.000
_cell.length_b   1.000
_cell.length_c   1.000
_cell.angle_alpha   90.00
_cell.angle_beta   90.00
_cell.angle_gamma   90.00
#
_symmetry.space_group_name_H-M   'P 1'
#
loop_
_entity.id
_entity.type
_entity.pdbx_description
1 polymer ?
#
loop_
_entity_poly.entity_id
_entity_poly.type
_entity_poly.pdbx_seq_one_letter_code
_entity_poly.pdbx_strand_id
1 'polypeptide(L)'
;MKSIIAAAAALLIAPLISASAVPRSGSPLTQAQAQSQLQAAGIYASSSGGCTAKSNPTCTSYDGILSGTVNGVITLKNACGCAITVTGGTETGHASGTYSHANGYKVDLAKATALNNYITNSFTRIANRSDGYPQWQAASGNIYCDEGNHWDITYY
;
A
#
# COMPACT_ATOMS: atom_id res chain seq x y z
N MET A 1 -39.75 29.26 -48.40
CA MET A 1 -39.70 29.60 -46.96
C MET A 1 -39.08 28.41 -46.26
N LYS A 2 -37.90 28.58 -45.65
CA LYS A 2 -37.08 27.55 -45.00
C LYS A 2 -37.30 27.66 -43.50
N SER A 3 -37.73 26.58 -42.86
CA SER A 3 -37.72 26.45 -41.40
C SER A 3 -36.88 25.24 -41.03
N ILE A 4 -35.67 25.51 -40.55
CA ILE A 4 -34.77 24.52 -39.95
C ILE A 4 -34.97 24.66 -38.45
N ILE A 5 -35.51 23.62 -37.80
CA ILE A 5 -35.59 23.53 -36.34
C ILE A 5 -34.25 22.98 -35.87
N ALA A 6 -33.43 23.83 -35.24
CA ALA A 6 -32.20 23.41 -34.59
C ALA A 6 -32.52 22.88 -33.17
N ALA A 7 -32.32 21.58 -32.95
CA ALA A 7 -32.34 21.00 -31.61
C ALA A 7 -31.01 21.32 -30.91
N ALA A 8 -31.06 22.12 -29.85
CA ALA A 8 -29.90 22.38 -29.00
C ALA A 8 -29.64 21.16 -28.10
N ALA A 9 -28.56 20.42 -28.36
CA ALA A 9 -28.07 19.38 -27.46
C ALA A 9 -27.37 20.04 -26.28
N ALA A 10 -27.97 19.95 -25.09
CA ALA A 10 -27.32 20.38 -23.85
C ALA A 10 -26.26 19.34 -23.44
N LEU A 11 -24.98 19.65 -23.65
CA LEU A 11 -23.88 18.87 -23.09
C LEU A 11 -23.84 19.09 -21.57
N LEU A 12 -24.24 18.08 -20.81
CA LEU A 12 -23.97 17.99 -19.38
C LEU A 12 -22.48 17.70 -19.18
N ILE A 13 -21.68 18.73 -18.95
CA ILE A 13 -20.29 18.59 -18.53
C ILE A 13 -20.31 18.26 -17.03
N ALA A 14 -20.19 16.98 -16.69
CA ALA A 14 -19.99 16.57 -15.31
C ALA A 14 -18.57 16.99 -14.86
N PRO A 15 -18.41 17.64 -13.69
CA PRO A 15 -17.09 17.97 -13.18
C PRO A 15 -16.35 16.67 -12.80
N LEU A 16 -15.19 16.45 -13.41
CA LEU A 16 -14.22 15.45 -12.95
C LEU A 16 -13.67 15.93 -11.61
N ILE A 17 -14.19 15.37 -10.52
CA ILE A 17 -13.59 15.57 -9.20
C ILE A 17 -12.30 14.75 -9.20
N SER A 18 -11.18 15.36 -9.57
CA SER A 18 -9.87 14.77 -9.31
C SER A 18 -9.69 14.71 -7.80
N ALA A 19 -9.91 13.52 -7.22
CA ALA A 19 -9.54 13.23 -5.85
C ALA A 19 -8.02 13.41 -5.74
N SER A 20 -7.58 14.58 -5.28
CA SER A 20 -6.20 14.86 -4.95
C SER A 20 -5.73 13.78 -3.97
N ALA A 21 -4.70 13.01 -4.36
CA ALA A 21 -4.01 12.08 -3.49
C ALA A 21 -3.33 12.91 -2.39
N VAL A 22 -4.04 13.14 -1.29
CA VAL A 22 -3.46 13.71 -0.08
C VAL A 22 -2.32 12.76 0.33
N PRO A 23 -1.07 13.24 0.47
CA PRO A 23 -0.02 12.41 1.04
C PRO A 23 -0.44 12.05 2.48
N ARG A 24 -0.72 10.77 2.73
CA ARG A 24 -1.16 10.22 4.02
C ARG A 24 0.00 9.71 4.87
N SER A 25 1.22 9.70 4.34
CA SER A 25 2.44 9.28 5.02
C SER A 25 2.82 10.24 6.15
N GLY A 26 2.18 10.03 7.31
CA GLY A 26 2.29 10.87 8.52
C GLY A 26 3.66 10.81 9.22
N SER A 27 3.67 10.98 10.54
CA SER A 27 4.91 11.02 11.32
C SER A 27 5.57 9.63 11.46
N PRO A 28 6.91 9.56 11.52
CA PRO A 28 7.63 8.34 11.88
C PRO A 28 7.20 7.81 13.25
N LEU A 29 7.09 6.50 13.37
CA LEU A 29 6.82 5.79 14.61
C LEU A 29 8.07 5.02 15.06
N THR A 30 8.20 4.85 16.37
CA THR A 30 9.15 3.88 16.93
C THR A 30 8.67 2.45 16.65
N GLN A 31 9.60 1.49 16.71
CA GLN A 31 9.30 0.05 16.65
C GLN A 31 8.10 -0.33 17.55
N ALA A 32 8.15 0.07 18.83
CA ALA A 32 7.15 -0.30 19.82
C ALA A 32 5.77 0.30 19.53
N GLN A 33 5.71 1.55 19.07
CA GLN A 33 4.44 2.20 18.72
C GLN A 33 3.76 1.50 17.53
N ALA A 34 4.51 1.27 16.45
CA ALA A 34 3.98 0.59 15.27
C ALA A 34 3.56 -0.86 15.60
N GLN A 35 4.39 -1.60 16.33
CA GLN A 35 4.10 -2.97 16.74
C GLN A 35 2.84 -3.05 17.61
N SER A 36 2.68 -2.14 18.58
CA SER A 36 1.49 -2.10 19.43
C SER A 36 0.21 -1.85 18.62
N GLN A 37 0.25 -0.94 17.64
CA GLN A 37 -0.90 -0.64 16.79
C GLN A 37 -1.27 -1.82 15.88
N LEU A 38 -0.28 -2.44 15.24
CA LEU A 38 -0.48 -3.60 14.37
C LEU A 38 -1.01 -4.80 15.16
N GLN A 39 -0.45 -5.09 16.33
CA GLN A 39 -0.90 -6.21 17.17
C GLN A 39 -2.31 -5.98 17.72
N ALA A 40 -2.67 -4.75 18.09
CA ALA A 40 -4.04 -4.41 18.49
C ALA A 40 -5.06 -4.67 17.37
N ALA A 41 -4.63 -4.58 16.11
CA ALA A 41 -5.43 -4.93 14.93
C ALA A 41 -5.31 -6.41 14.53
N GLY A 42 -4.60 -7.26 15.29
CA GLY A 42 -4.39 -8.68 14.94
C GLY A 42 -3.48 -8.88 13.71
N ILE A 43 -2.50 -7.99 13.52
CA ILE A 43 -1.44 -8.09 12.52
C ILE A 43 -0.13 -8.41 13.24
N TYR A 44 0.60 -9.40 12.73
CA TYR A 44 1.86 -9.86 13.31
C TYR A 44 2.98 -9.83 12.27
N ALA A 45 4.21 -9.75 12.76
CA ALA A 45 5.42 -9.82 11.94
C ALA A 45 5.96 -11.26 11.91
N SER A 46 6.65 -11.60 10.83
CA SER A 46 7.49 -12.78 10.71
C SER A 46 8.87 -12.36 10.26
N SER A 47 9.87 -12.51 11.13
CA SER A 47 11.28 -12.19 10.87
C SER A 47 12.09 -13.48 10.84
N SER A 48 12.87 -13.69 9.77
CA SER A 48 13.76 -14.84 9.66
C SER A 48 14.91 -14.80 10.68
N GLY A 49 15.35 -13.60 11.05
CA GLY A 49 16.35 -13.36 12.10
C GLY A 49 15.79 -13.28 13.53
N GLY A 50 14.46 -13.35 13.70
CA GLY A 50 13.82 -13.23 15.02
C GLY A 50 14.07 -11.89 15.71
N CYS A 51 14.21 -10.81 14.94
CA CYS A 51 14.68 -9.51 15.41
C CYS A 51 13.97 -8.34 14.73
N THR A 52 14.15 -7.13 15.26
CA THR A 52 13.52 -5.90 14.77
C THR A 52 14.53 -4.77 14.48
N ALA A 53 15.82 -5.08 14.46
CA ALA A 53 16.88 -4.09 14.25
C ALA A 53 16.89 -3.62 12.78
N LYS A 54 16.68 -2.31 12.56
CA LYS A 54 16.65 -1.70 11.23
C LYS A 54 17.93 -1.93 10.41
N SER A 55 19.08 -2.06 11.08
CA SER A 55 20.38 -2.25 10.44
C SER A 55 20.65 -3.69 9.97
N ASN A 56 19.74 -4.64 10.20
CA ASN A 56 19.95 -6.04 9.87
C ASN A 56 18.87 -6.54 8.87
N PRO A 57 19.26 -7.02 7.67
CA PRO A 57 18.32 -7.39 6.60
C PRO A 57 17.49 -8.66 6.89
N THR A 58 17.77 -9.41 7.96
CA THR A 58 16.95 -10.57 8.37
C THR A 58 15.89 -10.21 9.41
N CYS A 59 15.92 -8.99 9.94
CA CYS A 59 14.91 -8.48 10.86
C CYS A 59 13.67 -8.00 10.11
N THR A 60 12.53 -7.96 10.80
CA THR A 60 11.36 -7.17 10.34
C THR A 60 11.27 -5.97 11.25
N SER A 61 11.72 -4.82 10.75
CA SER A 61 11.77 -3.58 11.53
C SER A 61 10.62 -2.66 11.19
N TYR A 62 10.14 -1.92 12.18
CA TYR A 62 9.20 -0.81 12.06
C TYR A 62 9.82 0.50 12.51
N ASP A 63 11.12 0.54 12.80
CA ASP A 63 11.76 1.73 13.30
C ASP A 63 11.81 2.85 12.25
N GLY A 64 11.07 3.92 12.52
CA GLY A 64 10.86 5.03 11.58
C GLY A 64 9.81 4.72 10.50
N ILE A 65 9.00 3.67 10.66
CA ILE A 65 7.86 3.45 9.75
C ILE A 65 6.87 4.61 9.90
N LEU A 66 6.25 5.06 8.80
CA LEU A 66 5.32 6.18 8.88
C LEU A 66 3.96 5.72 9.40
N SER A 67 3.30 6.56 10.20
CA SER A 67 1.98 6.26 10.74
C SER A 67 0.94 6.02 9.64
N GLY A 68 1.08 6.67 8.48
CA GLY A 68 0.26 6.42 7.28
C GLY A 68 0.38 4.99 6.76
N THR A 69 1.60 4.45 6.76
CA THR A 69 1.88 3.06 6.35
C THR A 69 1.20 2.07 7.30
N VAL A 70 1.36 2.26 8.62
CA VAL A 70 0.71 1.41 9.64
C VAL A 70 -0.81 1.44 9.52
N ASN A 71 -1.40 2.64 9.42
CA ASN A 71 -2.84 2.82 9.22
C ASN A 71 -3.33 2.18 7.91
N GLY A 72 -2.51 2.23 6.86
CA GLY A 72 -2.79 1.60 5.58
C GLY A 72 -2.89 0.07 5.69
N VAL A 73 -1.95 -0.57 6.40
CA VAL A 73 -1.98 -2.03 6.63
C VAL A 73 -3.19 -2.43 7.47
N ILE A 74 -3.53 -1.65 8.50
CA ILE A 74 -4.73 -1.88 9.33
C ILE A 74 -6.00 -1.75 8.48
N THR A 75 -6.07 -0.71 7.64
CA THR A 75 -7.19 -0.51 6.71
C THR A 75 -7.33 -1.69 5.74
N LEU A 76 -6.22 -2.15 5.17
CA LEU A 76 -6.19 -3.32 4.29
C LEU A 76 -6.70 -4.58 5.01
N LYS A 77 -6.26 -4.82 6.26
CA LYS A 77 -6.73 -5.96 7.05
C LYS A 77 -8.24 -5.92 7.24
N ASN A 78 -8.76 -4.77 7.64
CA ASN A 78 -10.19 -4.60 7.91
C ASN A 78 -11.02 -4.77 6.64
N ALA A 79 -10.56 -4.22 5.51
CA ALA A 79 -11.28 -4.30 4.24
C ALA A 79 -11.21 -5.71 3.62
N CYS A 80 -10.08 -6.40 3.76
CA CYS A 80 -9.92 -7.79 3.31
C CYS A 80 -10.66 -8.78 4.21
N GLY A 81 -10.82 -8.46 5.50
CA GLY A 81 -11.32 -9.40 6.51
C GLY A 81 -10.42 -10.61 6.70
N CYS A 82 -9.13 -10.50 6.35
CA CYS A 82 -8.21 -11.64 6.25
C CYS A 82 -7.02 -11.54 7.21
N ALA A 83 -6.29 -12.65 7.35
CA ALA A 83 -5.01 -12.66 8.04
C ALA A 83 -3.97 -11.89 7.22
N ILE A 84 -3.14 -11.09 7.91
CA ILE A 84 -2.01 -10.36 7.34
C ILE A 84 -0.79 -10.64 8.21
N THR A 85 0.30 -11.01 7.56
CA THR A 85 1.62 -11.18 8.18
C THR A 85 2.60 -10.26 7.48
N VAL A 86 3.26 -9.39 8.25
CA VAL A 86 4.31 -8.51 7.73
C VAL A 86 5.64 -9.26 7.73
N THR A 87 6.35 -9.28 6.61
CA THR A 87 7.65 -9.96 6.46
C THR A 87 8.82 -8.99 6.35
N GLY A 88 8.54 -7.74 6.00
CA GLY A 88 9.54 -6.68 5.84
C GLY A 88 8.92 -5.32 6.12
N GLY A 89 9.74 -4.42 6.64
CA GLY A 89 9.35 -3.06 6.98
C GLY A 89 10.49 -2.11 6.65
N THR A 90 11.13 -1.53 7.65
CA THR A 90 12.11 -0.47 7.45
C THR A 90 13.57 -0.93 7.43
N GLU A 91 13.81 -2.23 7.60
CA GLU A 91 15.17 -2.79 7.64
C GLU A 91 16.00 -2.49 6.39
N THR A 92 17.32 -2.62 6.50
CA THR A 92 18.24 -2.48 5.36
C THR A 92 18.09 -3.64 4.37
N GLY A 93 18.61 -3.48 3.16
CA GLY A 93 18.58 -4.50 2.10
C GLY A 93 17.57 -4.21 0.99
N HIS A 94 16.76 -3.16 1.14
CA HIS A 94 15.77 -2.72 0.16
C HIS A 94 16.29 -1.63 -0.78
N ALA A 95 15.63 -1.48 -1.94
CA ALA A 95 15.94 -0.41 -2.88
C ALA A 95 15.73 0.99 -2.28
N SER A 96 16.62 1.92 -2.60
CA SER A 96 16.51 3.32 -2.20
C SER A 96 15.48 4.10 -3.02
N GLY A 97 14.97 5.19 -2.47
CA GLY A 97 14.10 6.13 -3.17
C GLY A 97 13.27 6.96 -2.18
N THR A 98 12.55 7.97 -2.68
CA THR A 98 11.67 8.80 -1.85
C THR A 98 10.66 7.95 -1.10
N TYR A 99 9.90 7.13 -1.84
CA TYR A 99 8.92 6.19 -1.31
C TYR A 99 9.57 4.81 -1.18
N SER A 100 10.28 4.59 -0.08
CA SER A 100 11.08 3.38 0.16
C SER A 100 10.81 2.78 1.54
N HIS A 101 11.29 1.55 1.74
CA HIS A 101 11.31 0.88 3.04
C HIS A 101 12.07 1.68 4.08
N ALA A 102 13.30 2.13 3.73
CA ALA A 102 14.16 2.89 4.64
C ALA A 102 13.48 4.18 5.15
N ASN A 103 12.67 4.82 4.30
CA ASN A 103 11.91 6.03 4.61
C ASN A 103 10.52 5.77 5.22
N GLY A 104 10.17 4.51 5.48
CA GLY A 104 8.94 4.13 6.20
C GLY A 104 7.66 4.12 5.37
N TYR A 105 7.76 4.20 4.04
CA TYR A 105 6.62 4.24 3.11
C TYR A 105 6.10 2.87 2.69
N LYS A 106 6.89 1.82 2.95
CA LYS A 106 6.64 0.49 2.40
C LYS A 106 6.62 -0.59 3.47
N VAL A 107 5.88 -1.65 3.19
CA VAL A 107 5.92 -2.91 3.94
C VAL A 107 5.82 -4.08 2.96
N ASP A 108 6.45 -5.18 3.35
CA ASP A 108 6.29 -6.47 2.68
C ASP A 108 5.28 -7.30 3.44
N LEU A 109 4.28 -7.83 2.74
CA LEU A 109 3.30 -8.76 3.30
C LEU A 109 3.48 -10.15 2.71
N ALA A 110 3.42 -11.17 3.57
CA ALA A 110 3.41 -12.55 3.13
C ALA A 110 2.21 -12.81 2.19
N LYS A 111 2.42 -13.69 1.20
CA LYS A 111 1.33 -14.17 0.34
C LYS A 111 0.35 -14.98 1.17
N ALA A 112 -0.94 -14.74 0.94
CA ALA A 112 -2.02 -15.56 1.48
C ALA A 112 -3.17 -15.55 0.47
N THR A 113 -3.85 -16.67 0.26
CA THR A 113 -4.91 -16.79 -0.75
C THR A 113 -5.97 -15.70 -0.63
N ALA A 114 -6.45 -15.43 0.58
CA ALA A 114 -7.46 -14.40 0.84
C ALA A 114 -6.95 -12.99 0.50
N LEU A 115 -5.73 -12.64 0.92
CA LEU A 115 -5.12 -11.35 0.63
C LEU A 115 -4.89 -11.18 -0.88
N ASN A 116 -4.35 -12.20 -1.53
CA ASN A 116 -4.10 -12.21 -2.97
C ASN A 116 -5.39 -11.94 -3.73
N ASN A 117 -6.44 -12.70 -3.44
CA ASN A 117 -7.75 -12.55 -4.08
C ASN A 117 -8.36 -11.17 -3.82
N TYR A 118 -8.22 -10.64 -2.60
CA TYR A 118 -8.75 -9.32 -2.29
C TYR A 118 -8.09 -8.24 -3.14
N ILE A 119 -6.75 -8.21 -3.18
CA ILE A 119 -5.97 -7.25 -3.95
C ILE A 119 -6.32 -7.36 -5.44
N THR A 120 -6.24 -8.56 -6.02
CA THR A 120 -6.38 -8.75 -7.46
C THR A 120 -7.80 -8.54 -7.98
N ASN A 121 -8.82 -8.74 -7.15
CA ASN A 121 -10.23 -8.54 -7.52
C ASN A 121 -10.74 -7.13 -7.20
N SER A 122 -10.16 -6.44 -6.20
CA SER A 122 -10.69 -5.15 -5.72
C SER A 122 -9.92 -3.95 -6.25
N PHE A 123 -8.64 -4.11 -6.60
CA PHE A 123 -7.78 -3.00 -7.02
C PHE A 123 -7.57 -3.00 -8.53
N THR A 124 -7.31 -1.81 -9.09
CA THR A 124 -7.10 -1.66 -10.52
C THR A 124 -5.71 -2.17 -10.90
N ARG A 125 -5.64 -3.14 -11.81
CA ARG A 125 -4.36 -3.55 -12.40
C ARG A 125 -3.77 -2.39 -13.20
N ILE A 126 -2.52 -2.03 -12.91
CA ILE A 126 -1.78 -1.00 -13.64
C ILE A 126 -0.59 -1.62 -14.38
N ALA A 127 0.19 -0.77 -15.06
CA ALA A 127 1.44 -1.18 -15.68
C ALA A 127 2.35 -1.88 -14.67
N ASN A 128 3.16 -2.83 -15.14
CA ASN A 128 4.16 -3.45 -14.30
C ASN A 128 5.19 -2.40 -13.86
N ARG A 129 5.83 -2.64 -12.71
CA ARG A 129 6.99 -1.88 -12.25
C ARG A 129 8.13 -2.04 -13.26
N SER A 130 9.11 -1.14 -13.25
CA SER A 130 10.21 -1.09 -14.21
C SER A 130 11.06 -2.37 -14.29
N ASP A 131 11.05 -3.19 -13.24
CA ASP A 131 11.71 -4.50 -13.15
C ASP A 131 10.79 -5.68 -13.55
N GLY A 132 9.60 -5.39 -14.07
CA GLY A 132 8.69 -6.36 -14.65
C GLY A 132 7.63 -6.92 -13.70
N TYR A 133 7.70 -6.60 -12.40
CA TYR A 133 6.73 -7.10 -11.43
C TYR A 133 5.34 -6.48 -11.61
N PRO A 134 4.27 -7.28 -11.59
CA PRO A 134 2.91 -6.79 -11.79
C PRO A 134 2.42 -5.94 -10.60
N GLN A 135 1.63 -4.91 -10.89
CA GLN A 135 1.17 -3.93 -9.89
C GLN A 135 -0.33 -3.68 -9.93
N TRP A 136 -0.91 -3.43 -8.76
CA TRP A 136 -2.29 -3.03 -8.56
C TRP A 136 -2.36 -1.73 -7.76
N GLN A 137 -3.30 -0.87 -8.12
CA GLN A 137 -3.53 0.40 -7.45
C GLN A 137 -4.89 0.38 -6.75
N ALA A 138 -4.87 0.62 -5.44
CA ALA A 138 -6.09 0.84 -4.68
C ALA A 138 -6.68 2.23 -4.97
N ALA A 139 -7.98 2.42 -4.73
CA ALA A 139 -8.64 3.72 -4.89
C ALA A 139 -8.01 4.84 -4.02
N SER A 140 -7.29 4.47 -2.95
CA SER A 140 -6.52 5.41 -2.13
C SER A 140 -5.29 5.99 -2.85
N GLY A 141 -4.85 5.39 -3.97
CA GLY A 141 -3.62 5.71 -4.67
C GLY A 141 -2.44 4.80 -4.29
N ASN A 142 -2.55 3.99 -3.24
CA ASN A 142 -1.51 3.06 -2.79
C ASN A 142 -1.23 1.98 -3.85
N ILE A 143 0.02 1.55 -3.93
CA ILE A 143 0.49 0.59 -4.94
C ILE A 143 0.88 -0.73 -4.28
N TYR A 144 0.40 -1.82 -4.85
CA TYR A 144 0.60 -3.19 -4.42
C TYR A 144 1.35 -3.93 -5.53
N CYS A 145 2.64 -4.20 -5.33
CA CYS A 145 3.48 -4.93 -6.27
C CYS A 145 3.57 -6.39 -5.86
N ASP A 146 3.34 -7.31 -6.78
CA ASP A 146 3.53 -8.75 -6.51
C ASP A 146 4.94 -9.14 -6.96
N GLU A 147 5.85 -9.37 -6.00
CA GLU A 147 7.21 -9.84 -6.28
C GLU A 147 7.31 -11.37 -6.35
N GLY A 148 6.15 -12.05 -6.33
CA GLY A 148 6.01 -13.50 -6.41
C GLY A 148 6.00 -14.19 -5.05
N ASN A 149 7.01 -13.94 -4.21
CA ASN A 149 7.11 -14.51 -2.86
C ASN A 149 6.46 -13.64 -1.77
N HIS A 150 6.22 -12.36 -2.02
CA HIS A 150 5.54 -11.43 -1.13
C HIS A 150 4.86 -10.29 -1.91
N TRP A 151 4.04 -9.52 -1.22
CA TRP A 151 3.52 -8.24 -1.70
C TRP A 151 4.40 -7.11 -1.19
N ASP A 152 4.96 -6.32 -2.09
CA ASP A 152 5.66 -5.09 -1.78
C ASP A 152 4.69 -3.90 -1.96
N ILE A 153 4.32 -3.24 -0.86
CA ILE A 153 3.23 -2.27 -0.83
C ILE A 153 3.77 -0.88 -0.48
N THR A 154 3.43 0.11 -1.31
CA THR A 154 3.76 1.52 -1.08
C THR A 154 2.52 2.32 -0.66
N TYR A 155 2.63 3.03 0.46
CA TYR A 155 1.60 3.89 1.04
C TYR A 155 2.01 5.37 0.93
N TYR A 156 1.19 6.20 0.28
CA TYR A 156 1.48 7.64 0.08
C TYR A 156 0.85 8.52 1.14
#